data_AF-A0A812NAC7-F1
#
_entry.id   AF-A0A812NAC7-F1
#
_cell.length_a   1.000
_cell.length_b   1.000
_cell.length_c   1.000
_cell.angle_alpha   90.00
_cell.angle_beta   90.00
_cell.angle_gamma   90.00
#
_symmetry.space_group_name_H-M   'P 1'
#
loop_
_entity.id
_entity.type
_entity.pdbx_description
1 polymer ?
#
loop_
_entity_poly.entity_id
_entity_poly.type
_entity_poly.pdbx_seq_one_letter_code
_entity_poly.pdbx_strand_id
1 'polypeptide(L)' 'MKLRLGKGFTLDELKEAKIPKKYAKTIGIAIDHRRRNRCTESLQANVERLKLYMSKLLLFPKK' A
#
# COMPACT_ATOMS: atom_id res chain seq x y z
N MET A 1 -14.02 -0.78 18.38
CA MET A 1 -14.01 -1.55 17.10
C MET A 1 -12.57 -2.02 16.84
N LYS A 2 -12.32 -3.33 16.74
CA LYS A 2 -10.95 -3.86 16.67
C LYS A 2 -10.44 -3.77 15.23
N LEU A 3 -9.51 -2.85 14.96
CA LEU A 3 -8.82 -2.77 13.68
C LEU A 3 -8.01 -4.06 13.45
N ARG A 4 -8.20 -4.70 12.31
CA ARG A 4 -7.47 -5.92 11.89
C ARG A 4 -6.65 -5.61 10.65
N LEU A 5 -5.52 -6.30 10.51
CA LEU A 5 -4.75 -6.26 9.27
C LEU A 5 -5.52 -7.02 8.18
N GLY A 6 -5.69 -6.37 7.03
CA GLY A 6 -6.28 -6.99 5.84
C GLY A 6 -5.26 -7.85 5.08
N LYS A 7 -5.72 -8.49 4.00
CA LYS A 7 -4.87 -9.29 3.11
C LYS A 7 -3.87 -8.45 2.31
N GLY A 8 -4.23 -7.22 1.95
CA GLY A 8 -3.38 -6.33 1.16
C GLY A 8 -4.02 -5.00 0.81
N PHE A 9 -3.25 -4.17 0.11
CA PHE A 9 -3.64 -2.86 -0.39
C PHE A 9 -4.40 -2.96 -1.72
N THR A 10 -5.28 -2.00 -1.98
CA THR A 10 -6.00 -1.89 -3.26
C THR A 10 -5.16 -1.20 -4.33
N LEU A 11 -5.61 -1.30 -5.58
CA LEU A 11 -4.98 -0.60 -6.70
C LEU A 11 -5.14 0.93 -6.58
N ASP A 12 -6.26 1.39 -6.01
CA ASP A 12 -6.53 2.81 -5.81
C ASP A 12 -5.60 3.42 -4.76
N GLU A 13 -5.41 2.73 -3.64
CA GLU A 13 -4.46 3.12 -2.58
C GLU A 13 -3.03 3.22 -3.12
N LEU A 14 -2.61 2.26 -3.94
CA LEU A 14 -1.29 2.26 -4.58
C LEU A 14 -1.13 3.42 -5.57
N LYS A 15 -2.18 3.71 -6.35
CA LYS A 15 -2.18 4.82 -7.32
C LYS A 15 -2.01 6.16 -6.61
N GLU A 16 -2.70 6.35 -5.50
CA GLU A 16 -2.63 7.58 -4.71
C GLU A 16 -1.32 7.73 -3.93
N ALA A 17 -0.73 6.61 -3.49
CA ALA A 17 0.62 6.56 -2.95
C ALA A 17 1.74 6.69 -4.01
N LYS A 18 1.40 6.78 -5.31
CA LYS A 18 2.34 6.81 -6.45
C LYS A 18 3.23 5.56 -6.55
N ILE A 19 2.72 4.40 -6.16
CA ILE A 19 3.44 3.12 -6.18
C ILE A 19 2.90 2.25 -7.33
N PRO A 20 3.72 1.89 -8.34
CA PRO A 20 3.26 1.01 -9.40
C PRO A 20 3.07 -0.43 -8.89
N LYS A 21 1.99 -1.10 -9.33
CA LYS A 21 1.64 -2.50 -8.99
C LYS A 21 2.82 -3.48 -9.10
N LYS A 22 3.60 -3.38 -10.18
CA LYS A 22 4.73 -4.31 -10.42
C LYS A 22 5.84 -4.09 -9.39
N TYR A 23 6.12 -2.83 -9.07
CA TYR A 23 7.15 -2.44 -8.11
C TYR A 23 6.75 -2.76 -6.66
N ALA A 24 5.47 -2.56 -6.31
CA ALA A 24 4.92 -2.92 -5.01
C ALA A 24 5.21 -4.37 -4.62
N LYS A 25 5.07 -5.31 -5.57
CA LYS A 25 5.36 -6.74 -5.33
C LYS A 25 6.85 -6.99 -5.05
N THR A 26 7.75 -6.23 -5.67
CA THR A 26 9.21 -6.37 -5.48
C THR A 26 9.64 -5.92 -4.09
N ILE A 27 9.02 -4.87 -3.55
CA ILE A 27 9.36 -4.34 -2.22
C ILE A 27 8.73 -5.15 -1.08
N GLY A 28 7.71 -5.97 -1.39
CA GLY A 28 7.01 -6.77 -0.38
C GLY A 28 5.68 -6.16 0.09
N ILE A 29 5.08 -5.28 -0.71
CA ILE A 29 3.74 -4.75 -0.45
C ILE A 29 2.70 -5.73 -1.01
N ALA A 30 1.86 -6.28 -0.13
CA ALA A 30 0.77 -7.18 -0.51
C ALA A 30 -0.38 -6.42 -1.21
N ILE A 31 -0.87 -6.96 -2.32
CA ILE A 31 -1.94 -6.35 -3.12
C ILE A 31 -3.17 -7.26 -3.08
N ASP A 32 -4.32 -6.69 -2.73
CA ASP A 32 -5.63 -7.34 -2.83
C ASP A 32 -6.51 -6.61 -3.86
N HIS A 33 -6.46 -7.08 -5.09
CA HIS A 33 -7.23 -6.51 -6.21
C HIS A 33 -8.74 -6.77 -6.12
N ARG A 34 -9.20 -7.62 -5.19
CA ARG A 34 -10.63 -7.92 -5.01
C ARG A 34 -11.32 -6.96 -4.05
N ARG A 35 -10.55 -6.31 -3.16
CA ARG A 35 -11.09 -5.33 -2.21
C ARG A 35 -11.44 -4.04 -2.94
N ARG A 36 -12.64 -3.52 -2.69
CA ARG A 36 -13.10 -2.19 -3.14
C ARG A 36 -13.31 -1.31 -1.92
N ASN A 37 -12.69 -0.13 -1.92
CA ASN A 37 -12.92 0.85 -0.86
C ASN A 37 -14.24 1.57 -1.08
N ARG A 38 -14.99 1.78 0.00
CA ARG A 38 -16.25 2.55 0.01
C ARG A 38 -16.13 3.86 0.79
N CYS A 39 -15.10 3.99 1.63
CA CYS A 39 -14.90 5.13 2.53
C CYS A 39 -13.60 5.86 2.19
N THR A 40 -13.66 7.18 2.12
CA THR A 40 -12.51 8.07 1.85
C THR A 40 -11.51 8.08 3.01
N GLU A 41 -11.99 8.07 4.25
CA GLU A 41 -11.13 8.02 5.45
C GLU A 41 -10.20 6.79 5.46
N SER A 42 -10.75 5.63 5.09
CA SER A 42 -9.99 4.37 5.04
C SER A 42 -8.93 4.38 3.92
N LEU A 43 -9.23 5.05 2.80
CA LEU A 43 -8.29 5.24 1.69
C LEU A 43 -7.10 6.08 2.15
N GLN A 44 -7.39 7.23 2.77
CA GLN A 44 -6.38 8.17 3.25
C GLN A 44 -5.45 7.53 4.30
N ALA A 45 -6.00 6.84 5.29
CA ALA A 45 -5.21 6.17 6.33
C ALA A 45 -4.26 5.09 5.75
N ASN A 46 -4.70 4.35 4.73
CA ASN A 46 -3.88 3.34 4.07
C ASN A 46 -2.81 3.98 3.15
N VAL A 47 -3.12 5.10 2.51
CA VAL A 47 -2.15 5.87 1.72
C VAL A 47 -1.04 6.43 2.61
N GLU A 48 -1.39 6.97 3.78
CA GLU A 48 -0.42 7.43 4.78
C GLU A 48 0.47 6.29 5.28
N ARG A 49 -0.12 5.10 5.50
CA ARG A 49 0.64 3.90 5.84
C ARG A 49 1.64 3.51 4.75
N LEU A 50 1.26 3.59 3.48
CA LEU A 50 2.16 3.30 2.36
C LEU A 50 3.31 4.32 2.26
N LYS A 51 3.02 5.60 2.47
CA LYS A 51 4.05 6.67 2.49
C LYS A 51 5.03 6.49 3.64
N LEU A 52 4.53 6.15 4.84
CA LEU A 52 5.36 5.88 6.01
C LEU A 52 6.24 4.64 5.82
N TYR A 53 5.73 3.62 5.13
CA TYR A 53 6.52 2.44 4.81
C TYR A 53 7.66 2.78 3.84
N MET A 54 7.38 3.58 2.80
CA MET A 54 8.41 4.02 1.85
C MET A 54 9.50 4.87 2.49
N SER A 55 9.17 5.76 3.43
CA SER A 55 10.18 6.59 4.10
C SER A 55 11.12 5.77 5.00
N LYS A 56 10.65 4.64 5.52
CA LYS A 56 11.43 3.71 6.34
C LYS A 56 12.15 2.63 5.53
N LEU A 57 11.85 2.52 4.23
CA LEU A 57 12.42 1.49 3.37
C LEU A 57 13.84 1.87 2.95
N LEU A 58 14.81 1.00 3.25
CA LEU A 58 16.15 1.07 2.68
C LEU A 58 16.26 0.06 1.54
N LEU A 59 16.51 0.54 0.32
CA LEU A 59 16.68 -0.31 -0.87
C LEU A 59 18.14 -0.28 -1.33
N PHE A 60 18.77 -1.44 -1.43
CA PHE A 60 20.14 -1.55 -1.97
C PHE A 60 20.13 -1.52 -3.50
N PRO A 61 21.09 -0.82 -4.14
CA PRO A 61 21.25 -0.88 -5.58
C PRO A 61 21.66 -2.28 -6.04
N LYS A 62 21.33 -2.64 -7.28
CA LYS A 62 21.58 -3.97 -7.84
C LYS A 62 23.03 -4.17 -8.37
N LYS A 63 23.97 -3.29 -8.04
CA LYS A 63 25.39 -3.39 -8.42
C LYS A 63 26.25 -2.79 -7.32
#